data_AF-A0A353TZE9-F1
#
_entry.id   AF-A0A353TZE9-F1
#
_cell.length_a   1.000
_cell.length_b   1.000
_cell.length_c   1.000
_cell.angle_alpha   90.00
_cell.angle_beta   90.00
_cell.angle_gamma   90.00
#
_symmetry.space_group_name_H-M   'P 1'
#
loop_
_entity.id
_entity.type
_entity.pdbx_description
1 polymer ?
#
loop_
_entity_poly.entity_id
_entity_poly.type
_entity_poly.pdbx_seq_one_letter_code
_entity_poly.pdbx_strand_id
1 'polypeptide(L)' 'DISILMFKMDIESSEYDVIENILDEKISVTQILIEFHGRFFKNGTAKTRQAIDKLKKNGYKIFGISDSLEEISFIKLNS' A
#
# COMPACT_ATOMS: atom_id res chain seq x y z
N ASP A 1 -19.00 10.74 -15.26
CA ASP A 1 -18.67 9.44 -14.65
C ASP A 1 -17.43 9.56 -13.77
N ILE A 2 -17.56 9.25 -12.48
CA ILE A 2 -16.42 9.13 -11.57
C ILE A 2 -16.05 7.65 -11.55
N SER A 3 -14.96 7.29 -12.24
CA SER A 3 -14.43 5.93 -12.20
C SER A 3 -13.57 5.76 -10.95
N ILE A 4 -13.93 4.82 -10.08
CA ILE A 4 -13.15 4.46 -8.87
C ILE A 4 -12.44 3.14 -9.17
N LEU A 5 -11.12 3.15 -9.15
CA LEU A 5 -10.30 1.94 -9.28
C LEU A 5 -9.67 1.61 -7.92
N MET A 6 -9.98 0.41 -7.42
CA MET A 6 -9.54 -0.11 -6.13
C MET A 6 -8.73 -1.38 -6.33
N PHE A 7 -7.57 -1.45 -5.68
CA PHE A 7 -6.70 -2.64 -5.65
C PHE A 7 -6.57 -3.13 -4.20
N LYS A 8 -6.80 -4.42 -3.97
CA LYS A 8 -6.58 -5.09 -2.68
C LYS A 8 -5.52 -6.17 -2.86
N MET A 9 -4.55 -6.23 -1.94
CA MET A 9 -3.49 -7.23 -1.95
C MET A 9 -3.03 -7.58 -0.53
N ASP A 10 -2.54 -8.80 -0.39
CA ASP A 10 -1.82 -9.26 0.79
C ASP A 10 -0.32 -9.26 0.43
N ILE A 11 0.54 -8.80 1.34
CA ILE A 11 2.00 -8.75 1.12
C ILE A 11 2.72 -9.63 2.13
N GLU A 12 3.36 -10.66 1.60
CA GLU A 12 4.25 -11.54 2.33
C GLU A 12 5.74 -11.16 2.18
N SER A 13 6.61 -11.90 2.86
CA SER A 13 8.05 -11.61 3.05
C SER A 13 8.82 -11.14 1.80
N SER A 14 8.54 -11.71 0.62
CA SER A 14 9.22 -11.42 -0.65
C SER A 14 8.47 -10.47 -1.58
N GLU A 15 7.26 -10.04 -1.26
CA GLU A 15 6.35 -9.40 -2.23
C GLU A 15 6.31 -7.87 -2.13
N TYR A 16 7.15 -7.28 -1.29
CA TYR A 16 7.24 -5.82 -1.12
C TYR A 16 7.57 -5.07 -2.42
N ASP A 17 8.24 -5.73 -3.36
CA ASP A 17 8.60 -5.16 -4.66
C ASP A 17 7.37 -4.93 -5.56
N VAL A 18 6.24 -5.59 -5.29
CA VAL A 18 4.97 -5.36 -6.00
C VAL A 18 4.48 -3.92 -5.84
N ILE A 19 4.80 -3.28 -4.72
CA ILE A 19 4.44 -1.87 -4.51
C ILE A 19 5.15 -0.97 -5.53
N GLU A 20 6.41 -1.25 -5.85
CA GLU A 20 7.13 -0.46 -6.85
C GLU A 20 6.49 -0.63 -8.23
N ASN A 21 6.12 -1.87 -8.59
CA ASN A 21 5.45 -2.13 -9.86
C ASN A 21 4.12 -1.35 -9.97
N ILE A 22 3.31 -1.29 -8.90
CA ILE A 22 2.06 -0.52 -8.88
C ILE A 22 2.32 0.99 -9.03
N LEU A 23 3.41 1.48 -8.45
CA LEU A 23 3.78 2.90 -8.52
C LEU A 23 4.35 3.29 -9.90
N ASP A 24 5.04 2.37 -10.56
CA ASP A 24 5.64 2.56 -11.89
C ASP A 24 4.62 2.37 -13.04
N GLU A 25 3.49 1.70 -12.78
CA GLU A 25 2.44 1.50 -13.77
C GLU A 25 1.70 2.81 -14.13
N LYS A 26 1.32 2.95 -15.41
CA LYS A 26 0.55 4.10 -15.92
C LYS A 26 -0.94 4.07 -15.54
N ILE A 27 -1.34 3.13 -14.68
CA ILE A 27 -2.71 2.99 -14.23
C ILE A 27 -2.92 3.88 -13.00
N SER A 28 -3.88 4.80 -13.09
CA SER A 28 -4.21 5.66 -11.95
C SER A 28 -5.06 4.88 -10.93
N VAL A 29 -4.39 4.14 -10.05
CA VAL A 29 -5.06 3.49 -8.91
C VAL A 29 -5.44 4.55 -7.88
N THR A 30 -6.75 4.70 -7.65
CA THR A 30 -7.27 5.73 -6.74
C THR A 30 -7.30 5.27 -5.28
N GLN A 31 -7.38 3.96 -5.05
CA GLN A 31 -7.39 3.37 -3.71
C GLN A 31 -6.60 2.07 -3.68
N ILE A 32 -5.80 1.90 -2.63
CA ILE A 32 -4.98 0.71 -2.39
C ILE A 32 -5.25 0.20 -0.97
N LEU A 33 -5.58 -1.07 -0.83
CA LEU A 33 -5.72 -1.76 0.46
C LEU A 33 -4.63 -2.82 0.55
N ILE A 34 -3.79 -2.76 1.57
CA ILE A 34 -2.68 -3.70 1.77
C ILE A 34 -2.78 -4.33 3.15
N GLU A 35 -2.77 -5.66 3.19
CA GLU A 35 -2.51 -6.42 4.42
C GLU A 35 -1.01 -6.76 4.52
N PHE A 36 -0.34 -6.30 5.58
CA PHE A 36 1.08 -6.49 5.79
C PHE A 36 1.36 -7.60 6.80
N HIS A 37 1.97 -8.69 6.33
CA HIS A 37 2.43 -9.80 7.18
C HIS A 37 3.92 -9.65 7.59
N GLY A 38 4.39 -8.41 7.68
CA GLY A 38 5.77 -8.04 8.06
C GLY A 38 6.26 -8.58 9.40
N ARG A 39 5.36 -8.96 10.30
CA ARG A 39 5.71 -9.47 11.64
C ARG A 39 6.38 -10.84 11.64
N PHE A 40 6.23 -11.62 10.57
CA PHE A 40 6.73 -13.00 10.53
C PHE A 40 8.21 -13.12 10.16
N PHE A 41 8.92 -12.00 9.91
CA PHE A 41 10.32 -12.06 9.51
C PHE A 41 11.15 -10.85 9.98
N LYS A 42 12.46 -11.08 10.15
CA LYS A 42 13.39 -10.21 10.91
C LYS A 42 13.43 -8.73 10.47
N ASN A 43 13.20 -8.43 9.19
CA ASN A 43 13.22 -7.07 8.65
C ASN A 43 11.86 -6.56 8.16
N GLY A 44 10.76 -7.26 8.46
CA GLY A 44 9.46 -6.90 7.87
C GLY A 44 8.89 -5.58 8.35
N THR A 45 9.02 -5.22 9.63
CA THR A 45 8.63 -3.88 10.11
C THR A 45 9.35 -2.75 9.37
N ALA A 46 10.63 -2.92 9.05
CA ALA A 46 11.39 -1.93 8.29
C ALA A 46 10.89 -1.86 6.84
N LYS A 47 10.61 -3.00 6.21
CA LYS A 47 10.02 -3.06 4.86
C LYS A 47 8.62 -2.43 4.80
N THR A 48 7.75 -2.71 5.78
CA THR A 48 6.41 -2.09 5.90
C THR A 48 6.52 -0.58 6.01
N ARG A 49 7.45 -0.06 6.82
CA ARG A 49 7.69 1.38 6.90
C ARG A 49 8.12 1.97 5.56
N GLN A 50 9.07 1.34 4.88
CA GLN A 50 9.54 1.79 3.57
C GLN A 50 8.41 1.79 2.53
N ALA A 51 7.56 0.76 2.52
CA ALA A 51 6.38 0.66 1.67
C ALA A 51 5.40 1.82 1.91
N ILE A 52 5.05 2.08 3.18
CA ILE A 52 4.17 3.21 3.55
C ILE A 52 4.77 4.54 3.12
N ASP A 53 6.07 4.73 3.32
CA ASP A 53 6.76 5.98 2.95
C ASP A 53 6.78 6.19 1.42
N LYS A 54 6.95 5.13 0.64
CA LYS A 54 6.87 5.19 -0.83
C LYS A 54 5.47 5.56 -1.32
N LEU A 55 4.42 4.94 -0.76
CA LEU A 55 3.04 5.27 -1.08
C LEU A 55 2.73 6.74 -0.75
N LYS A 56 3.15 7.22 0.43
CA LYS A 56 3.00 8.64 0.82
C LYS A 56 3.70 9.60 -0.14
N LYS A 57 4.94 9.29 -0.54
CA LYS A 57 5.69 10.09 -1.53
C LYS A 57 5.01 10.16 -2.89
N ASN A 58 4.20 9.15 -3.24
CA ASN A 58 3.44 9.08 -4.49
C ASN A 58 2.00 9.61 -4.38
N GLY A 59 1.71 10.43 -3.36
CA GLY A 59 0.43 11.14 -3.23
C GLY A 59 -0.70 10.33 -2.59
N TYR A 60 -0.40 9.15 -2.05
CA TYR A 60 -1.37 8.39 -1.28
C TYR A 60 -1.42 8.86 0.18
N LYS A 61 -2.62 8.92 0.76
CA LYS A 61 -2.86 9.16 2.18
C LYS A 61 -3.54 7.96 2.81
N ILE A 62 -3.22 7.70 4.07
CA ILE A 62 -3.91 6.66 4.85
C ILE A 62 -5.28 7.20 5.26
N PHE A 63 -6.33 6.42 5.00
CA PHE A 63 -7.71 6.75 5.43
C PHE A 63 -8.35 5.67 6.31
N GLY A 64 -7.71 4.50 6.45
CA GLY A 64 -8.16 3.41 7.30
C GLY A 64 -7.00 2.54 7.75
N ILE A 65 -7.07 2.05 8.98
CA ILE A 65 -6.15 1.08 9.57
C ILE A 65 -7.01 0.11 10.39
N SER A 66 -6.77 -1.19 10.28
CA SER A 66 -7.47 -2.18 11.12
C SER A 66 -6.97 -2.18 12.56
N ASP A 67 -7.77 -2.74 13.48
CA ASP A 67 -7.38 -2.88 14.89
C ASP A 67 -6.13 -3.76 15.07
N SER A 68 -5.89 -4.70 14.15
CA SER A 68 -4.68 -5.53 14.13
C SER A 68 -3.43 -4.81 13.63
N LEU A 69 -3.60 -3.61 13.03
CA LEU A 69 -2.57 -2.82 12.34
C LEU A 69 -1.96 -3.51 11.11
N GLU A 70 -2.52 -4.64 10.68
CA GLU A 70 -2.03 -5.37 9.52
C GLU A 70 -2.61 -4.80 8.22
N GLU A 71 -3.85 -4.31 8.26
CA GLU A 71 -4.52 -3.79 7.06
C GLU A 71 -4.44 -2.26 7.06
N ILE A 72 -3.90 -1.70 5.99
CA ILE A 72 -3.79 -0.26 5.81
C ILE A 72 -4.43 0.12 4.47
N SER A 73 -5.38 1.05 4.54
CA SER A 73 -6.11 1.57 3.41
C SER A 73 -5.59 2.95 3.00
N PHE A 74 -5.27 3.10 1.72
CA PHE A 74 -4.67 4.27 1.11
C PHE A 74 -5.59 4.85 0.03
N ILE A 75 -5.69 6.18 -0.03
CA ILE A 75 -6.41 6.91 -1.08
C ILE A 75 -5.46 7.90 -1.75
N LYS A 76 -5.48 7.93 -3.08
CA LYS A 76 -4.75 8.94 -3.86
C LYS A 76 -5.58 10.22 -3.87
N LEU A 77 -5.00 11.31 -3.36
CA LEU A 77 -5.63 12.62 -3.55
C LEU A 77 -5.23 13.11 -4.94
N ASN A 78 -6.20 13.25 -5.83
CA ASN A 78 -5.98 13.89 -7.12
C ASN A 78 -5.52 15.34 -6.87
N SER A 79 -4.37 15.72 -7.43
CA SER A 79 -3.96 17.12 -7.60
C SER A 79 -4.49 17.65 -8.92
#